data_AF-A0A1J5DD03-F1
#
_entry.id   AF-A0A1J5DD03-F1
#
_cell.length_a   1.000
_cell.length_b   1.000
_cell.length_c   1.000
_cell.angle_alpha   90.00
_cell.angle_beta   90.00
_cell.angle_gamma   90.00
#
_symmetry.space_group_name_H-M   'P 1'
#
loop_
_entity.id
_entity.type
_entity.pdbx_description
1 polymer ?
#
loop_
_entity_poly.entity_id
_entity_poly.type
_entity_poly.pdbx_seq_one_letter_code
_entity_poly.pdbx_strand_id
1 'polypeptide(L)'
;MGEIIEPFEFKQCTNILKSTGKKAKNLRELRDVIATVSNECIFHHTYHYFLKGHILEYTSDFAHWAGESLEERALAEQLSNIDPYDFKDISDLRKELLKAIDERDMDSRRAILVSVLTGLNIQMP
;
A
#
# COMPACT_ATOMS: atom_id res chain seq x y z
N MET A 1 -21.17 0.47 47.62
CA MET A 1 -21.39 0.18 46.19
C MET A 1 -20.14 -0.54 45.70
N GLY A 2 -20.25 -1.78 45.24
CA GLY A 2 -19.10 -2.52 44.70
C GLY A 2 -18.78 -2.03 43.29
N GLU A 3 -17.49 -1.89 42.98
CA GLU A 3 -17.02 -1.65 41.62
C GLU A 3 -17.44 -2.83 40.72
N ILE A 4 -18.04 -2.51 39.58
CA ILE A 4 -18.36 -3.48 38.54
C ILE A 4 -17.09 -3.61 37.71
N ILE A 5 -16.41 -4.76 37.78
CA ILE A 5 -15.25 -5.06 36.95
C ILE A 5 -15.77 -5.68 35.66
N GLU A 6 -15.63 -4.98 34.54
CA GLU A 6 -15.92 -5.56 33.23
C GLU A 6 -14.77 -6.49 32.82
N PRO A 7 -15.04 -7.78 32.52
CA PRO A 7 -14.00 -8.74 32.15
C PRO A 7 -13.49 -8.47 30.73
N PHE A 8 -12.19 -8.75 30.50
CA PHE A 8 -11.62 -8.72 29.15
C PHE A 8 -12.06 -9.97 28.36
N GLU A 9 -12.71 -9.76 27.21
CA GLU A 9 -13.18 -10.83 26.33
C GLU A 9 -12.20 -11.09 25.18
N PHE A 10 -11.65 -12.31 25.11
CA PHE A 10 -10.90 -12.75 23.94
C PHE A 10 -11.87 -13.12 22.81
N LYS A 11 -11.71 -12.49 21.64
CA LYS A 11 -12.53 -12.73 20.46
C LYS A 11 -11.64 -13.21 19.31
N GLN A 12 -12.20 -14.08 18.48
CA GLN A 12 -11.57 -14.54 17.25
C GLN A 12 -12.49 -14.27 16.07
N CYS A 13 -11.92 -14.12 14.87
CA CYS A 13 -12.66 -13.98 13.63
C CYS A 13 -12.05 -14.91 12.57
N THR A 14 -12.88 -15.27 11.58
CA THR A 14 -12.42 -15.99 10.40
C THR A 14 -12.59 -15.10 9.19
N ASN A 15 -11.51 -14.91 8.44
CA ASN A 15 -11.51 -14.13 7.22
C ASN A 15 -11.91 -14.99 6.01
N ILE A 16 -12.95 -14.57 5.29
CA ILE A 16 -13.36 -15.22 4.03
C ILE A 16 -12.90 -14.33 2.87
N LEU A 17 -11.97 -14.84 2.07
CA LEU A 17 -11.44 -14.10 0.92
C LEU A 17 -12.39 -14.20 -0.28
N LYS A 18 -12.71 -13.04 -0.86
CA LYS A 18 -13.51 -12.93 -2.08
C LYS A 18 -12.79 -12.03 -3.07
N SER A 19 -12.62 -12.50 -4.31
CA SER A 19 -12.06 -11.67 -5.37
C SER A 19 -13.00 -10.51 -5.71
N THR A 20 -12.45 -9.31 -5.84
CA THR A 20 -13.19 -8.10 -6.24
C THR A 20 -13.28 -7.95 -7.76
N GLY A 21 -12.54 -8.75 -8.53
CA GLY A 21 -12.40 -8.60 -9.98
C GLY A 21 -11.57 -7.40 -10.44
N LYS A 22 -11.16 -6.51 -9.52
CA LYS A 22 -10.31 -5.35 -9.83
C LYS A 22 -8.85 -5.81 -10.00
N LYS A 23 -8.16 -5.23 -10.98
CA LYS A 23 -6.77 -5.52 -11.31
C LYS A 23 -6.07 -4.24 -11.70
N ALA A 24 -4.76 -4.21 -11.51
CA ALA A 24 -3.89 -3.14 -11.96
C ALA A 24 -2.69 -3.73 -12.69
N LYS A 25 -2.26 -3.07 -13.76
CA LYS A 25 -1.07 -3.44 -14.54
C LYS A 25 0.04 -2.38 -14.50
N ASN A 26 -0.27 -1.21 -13.96
CA ASN A 26 0.64 -0.07 -13.87
C ASN A 26 0.28 0.77 -12.64
N LEU A 27 1.13 1.74 -12.32
CA LEU A 27 0.99 2.58 -11.13
C LEU A 27 -0.32 3.39 -11.13
N ARG A 28 -0.74 3.90 -12.28
CA ARG A 28 -1.98 4.68 -12.42
C ARG A 28 -3.21 3.81 -12.14
N GLU A 29 -3.28 2.62 -12.72
CA GLU A 29 -4.36 1.67 -12.44
C GLU A 29 -4.38 1.24 -10.99
N LEU A 30 -3.21 1.01 -10.37
CA LEU A 30 -3.13 0.66 -8.94
C LEU A 30 -3.73 1.78 -8.08
N ARG A 31 -3.33 3.03 -8.36
CA ARG A 31 -3.82 4.23 -7.70
C ARG A 31 -5.35 4.33 -7.80
N ASP A 32 -5.91 4.12 -8.98
CA ASP A 32 -7.36 4.17 -9.21
C ASP A 32 -8.10 3.01 -8.51
N VAL A 33 -7.49 1.82 -8.46
CA VAL A 33 -8.03 0.68 -7.70
C VAL A 33 -8.05 0.98 -6.21
N ILE A 34 -6.94 1.44 -5.63
CA ILE A 34 -6.83 1.81 -4.20
C ILE A 34 -7.85 2.89 -3.82
N ALA A 35 -8.06 3.87 -4.70
CA ALA A 35 -9.03 4.94 -4.48
C ALA A 35 -10.49 4.45 -4.40
N THR A 36 -10.81 3.31 -5.04
CA THR A 36 -12.19 2.86 -5.23
C THR A 36 -12.54 1.52 -4.57
N VAL A 37 -11.57 0.75 -4.11
CA VAL A 37 -11.81 -0.49 -3.34
C VAL A 37 -12.34 -0.20 -1.95
N SER A 38 -13.01 -1.17 -1.35
CA SER A 38 -13.57 -1.03 0.00
C SER A 38 -12.46 -0.99 1.07
N ASN A 39 -12.83 -0.56 2.28
CA ASN A 39 -11.88 -0.50 3.39
C ASN A 39 -11.35 -1.89 3.76
N GLU A 40 -12.16 -2.94 3.62
CA GLU A 40 -11.78 -4.32 3.90
C GLU A 40 -10.68 -4.81 2.93
N CYS A 41 -10.68 -4.34 1.69
CA CYS A 41 -9.60 -4.63 0.75
C CYS A 41 -8.29 -3.97 1.17
N ILE A 42 -8.34 -2.69 1.55
CA ILE A 42 -7.15 -1.99 2.07
C ILE A 42 -6.64 -2.71 3.32
N PHE A 43 -7.53 -3.05 4.25
CA PHE A 43 -7.19 -3.78 5.47
C PHE A 43 -6.54 -5.13 5.18
N HIS A 44 -7.07 -5.89 4.23
CA HIS A 44 -6.49 -7.17 3.82
C HIS A 44 -5.10 -7.02 3.19
N HIS A 45 -4.88 -6.00 2.38
CA HIS A 45 -3.61 -5.80 1.68
C HIS A 45 -2.53 -5.10 2.52
N THR A 46 -2.88 -4.60 3.71
CA THR A 46 -1.94 -4.03 4.67
C THR A 46 -1.85 -4.86 5.96
N TYR A 47 -2.85 -4.82 6.83
CA TYR A 47 -2.80 -5.47 8.16
C TYR A 47 -2.69 -6.99 8.09
N HIS A 48 -3.40 -7.63 7.16
CA HIS A 48 -3.33 -9.09 7.02
C HIS A 48 -2.05 -9.58 6.33
N TYR A 49 -1.20 -8.67 5.83
CA TYR A 49 0.06 -9.04 5.20
C TYR A 49 0.95 -9.87 6.14
N PHE A 50 1.08 -9.46 7.40
CA PHE A 50 1.88 -10.15 8.41
C PHE A 50 1.35 -11.53 8.81
N LEU A 51 0.10 -11.86 8.46
CA LEU A 51 -0.46 -13.20 8.68
C LEU A 51 -0.12 -14.17 7.56
N LYS A 52 0.43 -13.67 6.44
CA LYS A 52 0.91 -14.50 5.34
C LYS A 52 2.32 -14.96 5.71
N GLY A 53 2.56 -16.27 5.75
CA GLY A 53 3.84 -16.88 6.17
C GLY A 53 5.00 -16.66 5.19
N HIS A 54 5.15 -15.46 4.63
CA HIS A 54 6.20 -15.08 3.69
C HIS A 54 7.41 -14.46 4.42
N ILE A 55 8.56 -14.48 3.75
CA ILE A 55 9.74 -13.69 4.15
C ILE A 55 9.39 -12.21 3.93
N LEU A 56 9.40 -11.42 5.01
CA LEU A 56 8.90 -10.04 5.04
C LEU A 56 9.95 -9.05 4.48
N GLU A 57 10.27 -9.12 3.18
CA GLU A 57 11.09 -8.08 2.53
C GLU A 57 10.31 -6.75 2.43
N TYR A 58 8.99 -6.83 2.34
CA TYR A 58 8.08 -5.68 2.35
C TYR A 58 7.07 -5.80 3.50
N THR A 59 6.34 -4.72 3.80
CA THR A 59 5.38 -4.67 4.92
C THR A 59 3.91 -4.63 4.47
N SER A 60 3.65 -4.63 3.16
CA SER A 60 2.30 -4.68 2.59
C SER A 60 2.29 -5.34 1.22
N ASP A 61 1.11 -5.81 0.78
CA ASP A 61 0.94 -6.36 -0.57
C ASP A 61 1.18 -5.28 -1.64
N PHE A 62 0.86 -4.01 -1.36
CA PHE A 62 1.06 -2.90 -2.28
C PHE A 62 2.55 -2.61 -2.49
N ALA A 63 3.33 -2.60 -1.41
CA ALA A 63 4.78 -2.44 -1.47
C ALA A 63 5.42 -3.60 -2.25
N HIS A 64 5.06 -4.84 -1.90
CA HIS A 64 5.53 -6.03 -2.60
C HIS A 64 5.17 -5.98 -4.10
N TRP A 65 3.93 -5.62 -4.44
CA TRP A 65 3.52 -5.52 -5.85
C TRP A 65 4.30 -4.44 -6.60
N ALA A 66 4.51 -3.27 -6.00
CA ALA A 66 5.30 -2.20 -6.63
C ALA A 66 6.75 -2.64 -6.91
N GLY A 67 7.39 -3.32 -5.95
CA GLY A 67 8.77 -3.79 -6.08
C GLY A 67 8.91 -4.93 -7.08
N GLU A 68 8.06 -5.96 -6.99
CA GLU A 68 8.21 -7.18 -7.77
C GLU A 68 7.53 -7.15 -9.14
N SER A 69 6.45 -6.37 -9.29
CA SER A 69 5.69 -6.33 -10.56
C SER A 69 6.02 -5.13 -11.43
N LEU A 70 6.46 -4.01 -10.85
CA LEU A 70 6.86 -2.81 -11.58
C LEU A 70 8.36 -2.53 -11.52
N GLU A 71 9.13 -3.29 -10.73
CA GLU A 71 10.56 -3.04 -10.47
C GLU A 71 10.82 -1.64 -9.85
N GLU A 72 9.80 -1.05 -9.24
CA GLU A 72 9.82 0.30 -8.66
C GLU A 72 10.27 0.25 -7.19
N ARG A 73 11.53 -0.14 -6.95
CA ARG A 73 12.09 -0.35 -5.59
C ARG A 73 11.87 0.82 -4.64
N ALA A 74 12.09 2.05 -5.11
CA ALA A 74 11.93 3.23 -4.27
C ALA A 74 10.47 3.50 -3.87
N LEU A 75 9.50 3.16 -4.72
CA LEU A 75 8.08 3.18 -4.32
C LEU A 75 7.78 2.07 -3.31
N ALA A 76 8.34 0.88 -3.54
CA ALA A 76 8.16 -0.26 -2.65
C ALA A 76 8.68 0.06 -1.23
N GLU A 77 9.85 0.71 -1.13
CA GLU A 77 10.42 1.20 0.12
C GLU A 77 9.52 2.27 0.77
N GLN A 78 9.07 3.27 0.00
CA GLN A 78 8.18 4.31 0.51
C GLN A 78 6.87 3.74 1.05
N LEU A 79 6.25 2.80 0.32
CA LEU A 79 5.04 2.10 0.76
C LEU A 79 5.31 1.20 1.97
N SER A 80 6.51 0.62 2.08
CA SER A 80 6.87 -0.23 3.21
C SER A 80 7.05 0.54 4.52
N ASN A 81 7.36 1.84 4.44
CA ASN A 81 7.49 2.73 5.59
C ASN A 81 6.14 3.18 6.17
N ILE A 82 5.02 2.90 5.50
CA ILE A 82 3.69 3.24 6.00
C ILE A 82 3.28 2.20 7.04
N ASP A 83 3.32 2.56 8.32
CA ASP A 83 2.81 1.71 9.40
C ASP A 83 1.27 1.81 9.45
N PRO A 84 0.53 0.73 9.14
CA PRO A 84 -0.93 0.76 9.18
C PRO A 84 -1.48 1.00 10.61
N TYR A 85 -0.72 0.73 11.67
CA TYR A 85 -1.18 0.94 13.05
C TYR A 85 -1.12 2.40 13.52
N ASP A 86 -0.44 3.29 12.78
CA ASP A 86 -0.39 4.73 13.08
C ASP A 86 -1.69 5.48 12.73
N PHE A 87 -2.61 4.82 12.01
CA PHE A 87 -3.85 5.42 11.54
C PHE A 87 -5.05 4.98 12.37
N LYS A 88 -5.93 5.94 12.71
CA LYS A 88 -7.18 5.67 13.42
C LYS A 88 -8.22 4.97 12.56
N ASP A 89 -8.24 5.30 11.26
CA ASP A 89 -9.22 4.83 10.30
C ASP A 89 -8.55 4.39 8.99
N ILE A 90 -9.09 3.33 8.38
CA ILE A 90 -8.62 2.82 7.08
C ILE A 90 -8.69 3.88 5.97
N SER A 91 -9.61 4.83 6.09
CA SER A 91 -9.74 5.93 5.13
C SER A 91 -8.52 6.86 5.14
N ASP A 92 -7.87 7.04 6.28
CA ASP A 92 -6.66 7.87 6.38
C ASP A 92 -5.43 7.10 5.88
N LEU A 93 -5.33 5.81 6.19
CA LEU A 93 -4.34 4.92 5.58
C LEU A 93 -4.44 4.93 4.05
N ARG A 94 -5.67 4.85 3.49
CA ARG A 94 -5.90 4.96 2.04
C ARG A 94 -5.33 6.27 1.48
N LYS A 95 -5.54 7.39 2.16
CA LYS A 95 -5.01 8.69 1.71
C LYS A 95 -3.48 8.69 1.67
N GLU A 96 -2.83 8.13 2.68
CA GLU A 96 -1.36 8.07 2.71
C GLU A 96 -0.80 7.16 1.61
N LEU A 97 -1.44 6.00 1.37
CA LEU A 97 -1.09 5.12 0.25
C LEU A 97 -1.21 5.86 -1.10
N LEU A 98 -2.31 6.58 -1.32
CA LEU A 98 -2.52 7.34 -2.55
C LEU A 98 -1.52 8.48 -2.70
N LYS A 99 -1.22 9.19 -1.62
CA LYS A 99 -0.23 10.27 -1.60
C LYS A 99 1.15 9.74 -1.98
N ALA A 100 1.60 8.64 -1.40
CA ALA A 100 2.89 8.04 -1.74
C ALA A 100 2.99 7.67 -3.23
N ILE A 101 1.92 7.12 -3.79
CA ILE A 101 1.84 6.80 -5.22
C ILE A 101 1.85 8.05 -6.09
N ASP A 102 1.07 9.07 -5.74
CA ASP A 102 0.95 10.32 -6.49
C ASP A 102 2.28 11.10 -6.47
N GLU A 103 2.98 11.14 -5.33
CA GLU A 103 4.32 11.73 -5.19
C GLU A 103 5.34 11.04 -6.10
N ARG A 104 5.36 9.69 -6.10
CA ARG A 104 6.25 8.92 -6.99
C ARG A 104 6.00 9.21 -8.46
N ASP A 105 4.74 9.23 -8.90
CA ASP A 105 4.37 9.50 -10.29
C ASP A 105 4.81 10.92 -10.71
N MET A 106 4.72 11.91 -9.82
CA MET A 106 5.23 13.26 -10.08
C MET A 106 6.75 13.31 -10.20
N ASP A 107 7.48 12.65 -9.30
CA ASP A 107 8.94 12.68 -9.30
C ASP A 107 9.53 11.96 -10.50
N SER A 108 8.96 10.82 -10.92
CA SER A 108 9.35 10.15 -12.15
C SER A 108 9.16 11.04 -13.38
N ARG A 109 8.05 11.80 -13.46
CA ARG A 109 7.82 12.76 -14.55
C ARG A 109 8.82 13.93 -14.52
N ARG A 110 9.16 14.44 -13.35
CA ARG A 110 10.17 15.50 -13.19
C ARG A 110 11.54 15.02 -13.66
N ALA A 111 11.96 13.82 -13.29
CA ALA A 111 13.23 13.25 -13.72
C ALA A 111 13.32 13.10 -15.25
N ILE A 112 12.23 12.65 -15.89
CA ILE A 112 12.14 12.56 -17.35
C ILE A 112 12.26 13.95 -17.98
N LEU A 113 11.50 14.94 -17.49
CA LEU A 113 11.55 16.31 -18.00
C LEU A 113 12.94 16.93 -17.84
N VAL A 114 13.59 16.76 -16.68
CA VAL A 114 14.96 17.23 -16.45
C VAL A 114 15.93 16.57 -17.42
N SER A 115 15.79 15.27 -17.68
CA SER A 115 16.65 14.54 -18.63
C SER A 115 16.48 15.05 -20.06
N VAL A 116 15.22 15.26 -20.50
CA VAL A 116 14.90 15.84 -21.82
C VAL A 116 15.44 17.26 -21.95
N LEU A 117 15.30 18.09 -20.90
CA LEU A 117 15.73 19.49 -20.92
C LEU A 117 17.26 19.65 -20.81
N THR A 118 17.94 18.73 -20.13
CA THR A 118 19.41 18.77 -19.94
C THR A 118 20.17 18.01 -21.02
N GLY A 119 19.47 17.31 -21.93
CA GLY A 119 20.11 16.48 -22.96
C GLY A 119 20.84 15.25 -22.41
N LEU A 120 20.62 14.91 -21.13
CA LEU A 120 21.16 13.68 -20.53
C LEU A 120 20.31 12.50 -21.00
N ASN A 121 20.88 11.74 -21.95
CA ASN A 121 20.27 10.53 -22.49
C ASN A 121 20.28 9.43 -21.42
N ILE A 122 19.21 9.32 -20.62
CA ILE A 122 19.06 8.19 -19.69
C ILE A 122 18.71 6.96 -20.54
N GLN A 123 19.72 6.17 -20.84
CA GLN A 123 19.54 4.77 -21.22
C GLN A 123 18.99 4.06 -19.98
N MET A 124 17.67 3.83 -19.94
CA MET A 124 17.10 2.92 -18.94
C MET A 124 17.61 1.50 -19.24
N PRO A 125 17.96 0.69 -18.22
CA PRO A 125 18.17 -0.74 -18.41
C PRO A 125 16.90 -1.44 -18.89
#